data_AF-A0A2U1QAC3-F1
#
_entry.id   AF-A0A2U1QAC3-F1
#
_cell.length_a   1.000
_cell.length_b   1.000
_cell.length_c   1.000
_cell.angle_alpha   90.00
_cell.angle_beta   90.00
_cell.angle_gamma   90.00
#
_symmetry.space_group_name_H-M   'P 1'
#
loop_
_entity.id
_entity.type
_entity.pdbx_description
1 polymer ?
#
loop_
_entity_poly.entity_id
_entity_poly.type
_entity_poly.pdbx_seq_one_letter_code
_entity_poly.pdbx_strand_id
1 'polypeptide(L)'
;MTAMSFAVGILAIAMLLHAAYSTIQYRALLKITEDEFTGPPYEVMVELMLVLILSLFAGLTVPGNFKSILPDSDENRVVSLPSNMNFMIFNHRGKAFPTETGLKLN
;
A
#
# COMPACT_ATOMS: atom_id res chain seq x y z
N MET A 1 0.83 -4.41 9.98
CA MET A 1 1.79 -3.56 9.25
C MET A 1 1.18 -2.25 8.75
N THR A 2 -0.12 -2.17 8.47
CA THR A 2 -0.77 -0.98 7.89
C THR A 2 -0.78 0.27 8.79
N ALA A 3 -1.00 0.14 10.10
CA ALA A 3 -1.06 1.29 11.01
C ALA A 3 0.29 2.03 11.13
N MET A 4 1.39 1.28 11.19
CA MET A 4 2.75 1.85 11.19
C MET A 4 3.02 2.60 9.88
N SER A 5 2.77 1.96 8.74
CA SER A 5 2.97 2.58 7.41
C SER A 5 2.12 3.83 7.21
N PHE A 6 0.90 3.83 7.72
CA PHE A 6 0.02 5.00 7.68
C PHE A 6 0.55 6.15 8.54
N ALA A 7 1.01 5.86 9.76
CA ALA A 7 1.65 6.85 10.63
C ALA A 7 2.93 7.44 10.00
N VAL A 8 3.75 6.59 9.36
CA VAL A 8 4.92 7.02 8.59
C VAL A 8 4.51 7.96 7.44
N GLY A 9 3.40 7.68 6.76
CA GLY A 9 2.85 8.56 5.73
C GLY A 9 2.46 9.93 6.27
N ILE A 10 1.77 10.00 7.41
CA ILE A 10 1.42 11.27 8.06
C ILE A 10 2.67 12.06 8.45
N LEU A 11 3.68 11.37 9.02
CA LEU A 11 4.94 11.98 9.41
C LEU A 11 5.69 12.53 8.18
N ALA A 12 5.71 11.79 7.06
CA ALA A 12 6.30 12.25 5.81
C ALA A 12 5.61 13.52 5.28
N ILE A 13 4.28 13.62 5.37
CA ILE A 13 3.53 14.82 4.99
C ILE A 13 3.89 15.99 5.91
N ALA A 14 3.97 15.78 7.23
CA ALA A 14 4.34 16.83 8.17
C ALA A 14 5.77 17.37 7.91
N MET A 15 6.72 16.49 7.63
CA MET A 15 8.09 16.90 7.25
C MET A 15 8.13 17.58 5.89
N LEU A 16 7.32 17.15 4.91
CA LEU A 16 7.23 17.84 3.63
C LEU A 16 6.73 19.28 3.79
N LEU A 17 5.74 19.49 4.66
CA LEU A 17 5.25 20.83 5.02
C LEU A 17 6.33 21.65 5.71
N HIS A 18 7.11 21.03 6.60
CA HIS A 18 8.24 21.68 7.27
C HIS A 18 9.33 22.12 6.28
N ALA A 19 9.76 21.24 5.37
CA ALA A 19 10.72 21.56 4.32
C ALA A 19 10.22 22.68 3.38
N ALA A 20 8.93 22.66 3.02
CA ALA A 20 8.31 23.70 2.22
C ALA A 20 8.30 25.06 2.96
N TYR A 21 7.91 25.06 4.23
CA TYR A 21 7.92 26.26 5.07
C TYR A 21 9.34 26.83 5.21
N SER A 22 10.32 25.97 5.50
CA SER A 22 11.74 26.35 5.62
C SER A 22 12.26 27.00 4.33
N THR A 23 11.92 26.43 3.16
CA THR A 23 12.30 27.00 1.86
C THR A 23 11.66 28.37 1.61
N ILE A 24 10.38 28.53 1.97
CA ILE A 24 9.67 29.82 1.82
C ILE A 24 10.30 30.87 2.74
N GLN A 25 10.58 30.52 3.99
CA GLN A 25 11.21 31.42 4.95
C GLN A 25 12.63 31.81 4.51
N TYR A 26 13.42 30.86 4.04
CA TYR A 26 14.76 31.12 3.50
C TYR A 26 14.72 32.09 2.31
N ARG A 27 13.77 31.88 1.38
CA ARG A 27 13.54 32.82 0.28
C ARG A 27 13.11 34.21 0.75
N ALA A 28 12.29 34.30 1.79
CA ALA A 28 11.89 35.58 2.36
C ALA A 28 13.08 36.31 2.98
N LEU A 29 13.98 35.60 3.65
CA LEU A 29 15.21 36.17 4.21
C LEU A 29 16.14 36.72 3.13
N LEU A 30 16.41 35.95 2.07
CA LEU A 30 17.25 36.41 0.95
C LEU A 30 16.71 37.68 0.29
N LYS A 31 15.39 37.82 0.18
CA LYS A 31 14.77 39.05 -0.33
C LYS A 31 15.02 40.27 0.55
N ILE A 32 15.16 40.07 1.87
CA ILE A 32 15.43 41.14 2.83
C ILE A 32 16.92 41.51 2.82
N THR A 33 17.80 40.51 2.65
CA THR A 33 19.25 40.72 2.61
C THR A 33 19.78 41.14 1.23
N GLU A 34 18.89 41.23 0.23
CA GLU A 34 19.23 41.51 -1.18
C GLU A 34 20.17 40.47 -1.82
N ASP A 35 20.22 39.26 -1.26
CA ASP A 35 21.03 38.17 -1.78
C ASP A 35 20.29 37.39 -2.88
N GLU A 36 21.04 36.86 -3.84
CA GLU A 36 20.48 36.06 -4.93
C GLU A 36 20.11 34.65 -4.46
N PHE A 37 18.92 34.18 -4.83
CA PHE A 37 18.50 32.81 -4.59
C PHE A 37 19.14 31.85 -5.59
N THR A 38 20.17 31.13 -5.15
CA THR A 38 20.85 30.09 -5.94
C THR A 38 20.20 28.71 -5.78
N GLY A 39 19.54 28.47 -4.65
CA GLY A 39 18.82 27.24 -4.37
C GLY A 39 18.46 27.12 -2.88
N PRO A 40 17.67 26.12 -2.48
CA PRO A 40 17.38 25.85 -1.08
C PRO A 40 18.65 25.40 -0.32
N PRO A 41 18.69 25.60 1.01
CA PRO A 41 19.80 25.15 1.84
C PRO A 41 20.02 23.63 1.75
N TYR A 42 21.27 23.19 1.90
CA TYR A 42 21.63 21.77 1.85
C TYR A 42 20.85 20.92 2.87
N GLU A 43 20.59 21.46 4.06
CA GLU A 43 19.80 20.79 5.10
C GLU A 43 18.38 20.44 4.62
N VAL A 44 17.72 21.39 3.94
CA VAL A 44 16.38 21.19 3.37
C VAL A 44 16.43 20.16 2.23
N MET A 45 17.52 20.12 1.46
CA MET A 45 17.70 19.09 0.42
C MET A 45 17.79 17.68 1.01
N VAL A 46 18.52 17.51 2.13
CA VAL A 46 18.61 16.23 2.84
C VAL A 46 17.24 15.86 3.44
N GLU A 47 16.53 16.82 4.02
CA GLU A 47 15.16 16.61 4.52
C GLU A 47 14.22 16.13 3.41
N LEU A 48 14.24 16.79 2.24
CA LEU A 48 13.42 16.39 1.09
C LEU A 48 13.76 14.98 0.57
N MET A 49 15.05 14.59 0.56
CA MET A 49 15.44 13.23 0.19
C MET A 49 14.91 12.18 1.19
N LEU A 50 14.96 12.47 2.50
CA LEU A 50 14.38 11.59 3.51
C LEU A 50 12.85 11.50 3.38
N VAL A 51 12.17 12.63 3.17
CA VAL A 51 10.73 12.69 2.95
C VAL A 51 10.31 11.87 1.74
N LEU A 52 11.09 11.90 0.65
CA LEU A 52 10.83 11.10 -0.54
C LEU A 52 10.87 9.60 -0.23
N ILE A 53 11.93 9.14 0.46
CA ILE A 53 12.09 7.74 0.82
C ILE A 53 10.93 7.26 1.70
N LEU A 54 10.56 8.05 2.70
CA LEU A 54 9.47 7.71 3.62
C LEU A 54 8.10 7.73 2.93
N SER A 55 7.87 8.67 2.01
CA SER A 55 6.65 8.74 1.22
C SER A 55 6.50 7.54 0.29
N LEU A 56 7.59 7.11 -0.37
CA LEU A 56 7.61 5.90 -1.18
C LEU A 56 7.37 4.65 -0.33
N PHE A 57 8.01 4.54 0.83
CA PHE A 57 7.79 3.43 1.76
C PHE A 57 6.32 3.35 2.20
N ALA A 58 5.74 4.47 2.62
CA ALA A 58 4.33 4.52 3.01
C ALA A 58 3.41 4.19 1.82
N GLY A 59 3.65 4.80 0.65
CA GLY A 59 2.84 4.60 -0.56
C GLY A 59 2.85 3.16 -1.09
N LEU A 60 3.93 2.41 -0.87
CA LEU A 60 4.02 1.00 -1.27
C LEU A 60 3.45 0.02 -0.24
N THR A 61 3.37 0.41 1.03
CA THR A 61 2.98 -0.49 2.13
C THR A 61 1.59 -0.21 2.71
N VAL A 62 1.04 0.98 2.48
CA VAL A 62 -0.34 1.31 2.86
C VAL A 62 -1.38 0.58 1.98
N PRO A 63 -1.24 0.52 0.64
CA PRO A 63 -2.04 -0.39 -0.16
C PRO A 63 -1.76 -1.81 0.31
N GLY A 64 -2.82 -2.54 0.64
CA GLY A 64 -2.70 -3.89 1.19
C GLY A 64 -2.06 -4.89 0.22
N ASN A 65 -1.96 -6.14 0.65
CA ASN A 65 -1.39 -7.19 -0.17
C ASN A 65 -2.22 -7.44 -1.44
N PHE A 66 -1.52 -7.85 -2.51
CA PHE A 66 -2.18 -8.39 -3.70
C PHE A 66 -3.01 -9.61 -3.34
N LYS A 67 -4.23 -9.69 -3.88
CA LYS A 67 -5.09 -10.86 -3.76
C LYS A 67 -4.94 -11.76 -4.97
N SER A 68 -5.10 -13.06 -4.76
CA SER A 68 -5.11 -14.05 -5.84
C SER A 68 -6.27 -13.82 -6.82
N ILE A 69 -5.97 -13.87 -8.12
CA ILE A 69 -6.98 -13.80 -9.19
C ILE A 69 -7.71 -15.13 -9.41
N LEU A 70 -7.19 -16.24 -8.85
CA LEU A 70 -7.72 -17.56 -9.12
C LEU A 70 -9.09 -17.74 -8.42
N PRO A 71 -10.16 -18.15 -9.12
CA PRO A 71 -11.52 -18.21 -8.55
C PRO A 71 -11.68 -19.20 -7.38
N ASP A 72 -10.80 -20.21 -7.32
CA ASP A 72 -10.81 -21.24 -6.28
C ASP A 72 -9.78 -20.98 -5.16
N SER A 73 -9.07 -19.84 -5.21
CA SER A 73 -8.21 -19.45 -4.10
C SER A 73 -9.04 -19.03 -2.89
N ASP A 74 -8.60 -19.40 -1.69
CA ASP A 74 -9.31 -19.11 -0.44
C ASP A 74 -9.62 -17.61 -0.26
N GLU A 75 -8.76 -16.73 -0.77
CA GLU A 75 -8.91 -15.27 -0.68
C GLU A 75 -9.96 -14.68 -1.64
N ASN A 76 -10.30 -15.40 -2.72
CA ASN A 76 -11.17 -14.95 -3.82
C ASN A 76 -12.26 -15.97 -4.17
N ARG A 77 -12.64 -16.81 -3.21
CA ARG A 77 -13.65 -17.86 -3.41
C ARG A 77 -15.07 -17.28 -3.47
N VAL A 78 -15.35 -16.54 -4.54
CA VAL A 78 -16.67 -15.97 -4.87
C VAL A 78 -17.77 -17.04 -4.94
N VAL A 79 -17.38 -18.30 -5.15
CA VAL A 79 -18.29 -19.43 -5.39
C VAL A 79 -18.51 -20.31 -4.15
N SER A 80 -17.99 -19.95 -2.97
CA SER A 80 -18.34 -20.68 -1.74
C SER A 80 -19.74 -20.25 -1.27
N LEU A 81 -20.77 -20.82 -1.88
CA LEU A 81 -22.10 -20.82 -1.31
C LEU A 81 -22.04 -21.55 0.04
N PRO A 82 -22.66 -21.03 1.11
CA PRO A 82 -22.76 -21.78 2.36
C PRO A 82 -23.38 -23.13 2.05
N SER A 83 -22.75 -24.21 2.53
CA SER A 83 -23.22 -25.56 2.30
C SER A 83 -24.60 -25.72 2.92
N ASN A 84 -25.64 -25.70 2.09
CA ASN A 84 -26.99 -25.92 2.57
C ASN A 84 -27.23 -27.43 2.69
N MET A 85 -26.59 -28.03 3.70
CA MET A 85 -26.51 -29.49 3.89
C MET A 85 -27.90 -30.14 3.94
N ASN A 86 -28.92 -29.40 4.43
CA ASN A 86 -30.30 -29.86 4.50
C ASN A 86 -31.00 -30.00 3.13
N PHE A 87 -30.44 -29.42 2.06
CA PHE A 87 -31.01 -29.45 0.70
C PHE A 87 -30.04 -30.05 -0.32
N MET A 88 -29.08 -30.86 0.13
CA MET A 88 -28.08 -31.47 -0.74
C MET A 88 -28.72 -32.57 -1.60
N ILE A 89 -28.64 -32.43 -2.94
CA ILE A 89 -29.14 -33.42 -3.91
C ILE A 89 -27.95 -34.12 -4.55
N PHE A 90 -27.92 -35.45 -4.51
CA PHE A 90 -26.81 -36.25 -5.05
C PHE A 90 -26.91 -36.52 -6.55
N ASN A 91 -28.02 -36.17 -7.20
CA ASN A 91 -28.20 -36.28 -8.65
C ASN A 91 -27.56 -35.09 -9.39
N HIS A 92 -26.25 -35.07 -9.48
CA HIS A 92 -25.47 -34.01 -10.11
C HIS A 92 -24.41 -34.59 -11.04
N ARG A 93 -23.89 -33.75 -11.96
CA ARG A 93 -22.89 -34.16 -12.97
C ARG A 93 -21.57 -34.67 -12.36
N GLY A 94 -21.31 -34.34 -11.09
CA GLY A 94 -20.18 -34.88 -10.31
C GLY A 94 -20.18 -36.41 -10.22
N LYS A 95 -21.36 -37.05 -10.27
CA LYS A 95 -21.50 -38.51 -10.27
C LYS A 95 -20.83 -39.20 -11.46
N ALA A 96 -20.63 -38.49 -12.57
CA ALA A 96 -20.00 -39.04 -13.77
C ALA A 96 -18.45 -39.08 -13.67
N PHE A 97 -17.87 -38.43 -12.66
CA PHE A 97 -16.42 -38.41 -12.46
C PHE A 97 -15.98 -39.59 -11.59
N PRO A 98 -14.84 -40.24 -11.88
CA PRO A 98 -14.29 -41.32 -11.06
C PRO A 98 -14.00 -40.81 -9.65
N THR A 99 -14.32 -41.60 -8.63
CA THR A 99 -14.01 -41.28 -7.22
C THR A 99 -12.50 -41.27 -6.94
N GLU A 100 -11.71 -41.89 -7.80
CA GLU A 100 -10.26 -42.01 -7.69
C GLU A 100 -9.53 -41.05 -8.63
N THR A 101 -9.71 -39.74 -8.43
CA THR A 101 -8.68 -38.81 -8.85
C THR A 101 -7.70 -38.68 -7.69
N GLY A 102 -6.48 -39.17 -7.88
CA GLY A 102 -5.34 -38.99 -6.98
C GLY A 102 -4.96 -37.52 -6.84
N LEU A 103 -5.85 -36.71 -6.29
CA LEU A 103 -5.56 -35.38 -5.78
C LEU A 103 -4.66 -35.59 -4.56
N LYS A 104 -3.35 -35.56 -4.81
CA LYS A 104 -2.39 -35.25 -3.76
C LYS A 104 -2.78 -33.88 -3.23
N LEU A 105 -3.43 -33.87 -2.08
CA LEU A 105 -3.55 -32.73 -1.19
C LEU A 105 -2.11 -32.37 -0.77
N ASN A 106 -1.48 -31.49 -1.54
CA ASN A 106 -0.28 -30.76 -1.16
C ASN A 106 -0.68 -29.35 -0.75
#